data_AF-A0A1E7F1P5-F1
#
_entry.id   AF-A0A1E7F1P5-F1
#
_cell.length_a   1.000
_cell.length_b   1.000
_cell.length_c   1.000
_cell.angle_alpha   90.00
_cell.angle_beta   90.00
_cell.angle_gamma   90.00
#
_symmetry.space_group_name_H-M   'P 1'
#
loop_
_entity.id
_entity.type
_entity.pdbx_description
1 polymer ?
#
loop_
_entity_poly.entity_id
_entity_poly.type
_entity_poly.pdbx_seq_one_letter_code
_entity_poly.pdbx_strand_id
1 'polypeptide(L)'
;MSSISMPLPISTPIPMPMPTPHYSEDLLAKELSQLSFKDRNDYQDEIHCVTCLAIDETQILIEESIHELQIEIDNKIPDTGKTAYLQSQRTVKGRTFVNSRQFRLRFLRYELFNIQKSAIRMLKWLDKACDLFGAVVLERPIRLSADFTVEEQKVFRKGYVQLMPVRAFGTGRRVVCCLPYDEGWYTTSKQIILKILMYTSWVIGNDIDSQRKGTVLISMFEPSFPQKPTHEAPLRPSDHWLMTVRTSAMHICTPDTPFFRLRRNFFTMAIGSNNRTRLRLHIGTPIELRYILQVYGIPIDSIPITYTGKMKLSFVRQWLRIRNMIEDQEKLIANNFSTNNIIVEAPYPNDILFKQGDSFTSHPGNEMLRTLIDSKVKQLYEMENSKPSKKKELILEIMDEMQHTYSGRFLYWHQCSHMSDCWWVVLHINGNTNTDQKIVFSKIEPKFRKQYYKKQQQQKVIKTRYINEQQELILHQNNMVTDAQKNNSINCGDGNNYDSDTTMATHHDSSNDSDVSGNFLRAPPPKLYSRRFLV
;
A
#
# COMPACT_ATOMS: atom_id res chain seq x y z
N MET A 1 -20.02 25.72 -67.15
CA MET A 1 -20.50 26.56 -66.02
C MET A 1 -20.03 25.90 -64.73
N SER A 2 -18.91 26.36 -64.19
CA SER A 2 -18.26 25.84 -62.99
C SER A 2 -18.88 26.53 -61.77
N SER A 3 -19.63 25.79 -60.95
CA SER A 3 -20.26 26.30 -59.73
C SER A 3 -19.22 26.49 -58.62
N ILE A 4 -18.91 27.74 -58.31
CA ILE A 4 -18.06 28.14 -57.19
C ILE A 4 -18.87 27.93 -55.90
N SER A 5 -18.51 26.91 -55.10
CA SER A 5 -19.11 26.73 -53.76
C SER A 5 -18.55 27.79 -52.82
N MET A 6 -19.43 28.66 -52.32
CA MET A 6 -19.07 29.63 -51.26
C MET A 6 -18.70 28.89 -49.96
N PRO A 7 -17.59 29.26 -49.30
CA PRO A 7 -17.23 28.67 -48.02
C PRO A 7 -18.25 29.06 -46.94
N LEU A 8 -18.69 28.07 -46.17
CA LEU A 8 -19.58 28.27 -45.03
C LEU A 8 -18.94 29.20 -43.99
N PRO A 9 -19.70 30.12 -43.37
CA PRO A 9 -19.19 31.03 -42.37
C PRO A 9 -18.63 30.24 -41.16
N ILE A 10 -17.36 30.50 -40.84
CA ILE A 10 -16.69 29.93 -39.68
C ILE A 10 -17.40 30.48 -38.43
N SER A 11 -18.16 29.62 -37.74
CA SER A 11 -18.82 29.99 -36.48
C SER A 11 -17.75 30.39 -35.47
N THR A 12 -17.79 31.64 -34.99
CA THR A 12 -16.93 32.09 -33.91
C THR A 12 -17.21 31.23 -32.66
N PRO A 13 -16.17 30.64 -32.04
CA PRO A 13 -16.36 29.80 -30.87
C PRO A 13 -16.97 30.63 -29.74
N ILE A 14 -18.12 30.19 -29.22
CA ILE A 14 -18.79 30.82 -28.08
C ILE A 14 -17.80 30.84 -26.91
N PRO A 15 -17.50 32.02 -26.33
CA PRO A 15 -16.59 32.10 -25.19
C PRO A 15 -17.14 31.27 -24.03
N MET A 16 -16.35 30.31 -23.56
CA MET A 16 -16.75 29.48 -22.43
C MET A 16 -16.90 30.37 -21.18
N PRO A 17 -18.00 30.26 -20.44
CA PRO A 17 -18.18 31.01 -19.20
C PRO A 17 -17.03 30.68 -18.24
N MET A 18 -16.47 31.72 -17.61
CA MET A 18 -15.37 31.57 -16.66
C MET A 18 -15.85 30.71 -15.48
N PRO A 19 -15.12 29.63 -15.11
CA PRO A 19 -15.54 28.75 -14.03
C PRO A 19 -15.53 29.49 -12.69
N THR A 20 -16.62 29.39 -11.94
CA THR A 20 -16.72 29.91 -10.57
C THR A 20 -15.78 29.14 -9.63
N PRO A 21 -15.43 29.69 -8.45
CA PRO A 21 -14.57 29.01 -7.48
C PRO A 21 -15.04 27.60 -7.07
N HIS A 22 -16.34 27.32 -7.15
CA HIS A 22 -16.97 26.04 -6.78
C HIS A 22 -17.30 25.13 -7.96
N TYR A 23 -16.98 25.53 -9.20
CA TYR A 23 -17.39 24.80 -10.40
C TYR A 23 -16.94 23.32 -10.43
N SER A 24 -15.73 22.99 -9.95
CA SER A 24 -15.28 21.59 -9.90
C SER A 24 -16.08 20.75 -8.91
N GLU A 25 -16.42 21.31 -7.75
CA GLU A 25 -17.20 20.63 -6.71
C GLU A 25 -18.62 20.39 -7.22
N ASP A 26 -19.24 21.38 -7.87
CA ASP A 26 -20.56 21.27 -8.47
C ASP A 26 -20.59 20.21 -9.59
N LEU A 27 -19.56 20.20 -10.45
CA LEU A 27 -19.43 19.21 -11.52
C LEU A 27 -19.30 17.79 -10.95
N LEU A 28 -18.45 17.60 -9.94
CA LEU A 28 -18.26 16.30 -9.28
C LEU A 28 -19.54 15.86 -8.56
N ALA A 29 -20.20 16.76 -7.84
CA ALA A 29 -21.45 16.47 -7.14
C ALA A 29 -22.56 16.08 -8.12
N LYS A 30 -22.67 16.77 -9.26
CA LYS A 30 -23.64 16.46 -10.31
C LYS A 30 -23.39 15.09 -10.96
N GLU A 31 -22.14 14.73 -11.20
CA GLU A 31 -21.83 13.41 -11.77
C GLU A 31 -22.03 12.28 -10.76
N LEU A 32 -21.64 12.50 -9.50
CA LEU A 32 -21.88 11.53 -8.44
C LEU A 32 -23.38 11.30 -8.21
N SER A 33 -24.23 12.33 -8.34
CA SER A 33 -25.69 12.16 -8.19
C SER A 33 -26.35 11.39 -9.34
N GLN A 34 -25.67 11.24 -10.48
CA GLN A 34 -26.13 10.42 -11.61
C GLN A 34 -25.83 8.93 -11.43
N LEU A 35 -24.93 8.57 -10.50
CA LEU A 35 -24.62 7.17 -10.19
C LEU A 35 -25.70 6.54 -9.31
N SER A 36 -25.87 5.22 -9.45
CA SER A 36 -26.70 4.47 -8.50
C SER A 36 -26.11 4.57 -7.09
N PHE A 37 -26.95 4.37 -6.06
CA PHE A 37 -26.47 4.35 -4.67
C PHE A 37 -25.38 3.28 -4.45
N LYS A 38 -25.57 2.09 -5.06
CA LYS A 38 -24.58 1.01 -5.02
C LYS A 38 -23.26 1.43 -5.66
N ASP A 39 -23.29 1.98 -6.87
CA ASP A 39 -22.05 2.39 -7.57
C ASP A 39 -21.29 3.47 -6.79
N ARG A 40 -22.00 4.42 -6.16
CA ARG A 40 -21.38 5.43 -5.30
C ARG A 40 -20.64 4.80 -4.13
N ASN A 41 -21.28 3.87 -3.42
CA ASN A 41 -20.67 3.17 -2.29
C ASN A 41 -19.48 2.32 -2.74
N ASP A 42 -19.65 1.57 -3.83
CA ASP A 42 -18.62 0.75 -4.44
C ASP A 42 -17.36 1.58 -4.78
N TYR A 43 -17.51 2.75 -5.41
CA TYR A 43 -16.39 3.65 -5.67
C TYR A 43 -15.81 4.26 -4.39
N GLN A 44 -16.65 4.63 -3.43
CA GLN A 44 -16.20 5.22 -2.17
C GLN A 44 -15.36 4.22 -1.36
N ASP A 45 -15.85 3.00 -1.21
CA ASP A 45 -15.17 1.90 -0.53
C ASP A 45 -13.87 1.53 -1.24
N GLU A 46 -13.88 1.51 -2.57
CA GLU A 46 -12.67 1.30 -3.35
C GLU A 46 -11.63 2.39 -3.09
N ILE A 47 -12.01 3.67 -3.09
CA ILE A 47 -11.09 4.79 -2.83
C ILE A 47 -10.54 4.73 -1.40
N HIS A 48 -11.34 4.33 -0.42
CA HIS A 48 -10.92 4.18 0.98
C HIS A 48 -10.18 2.88 1.28
N CYS A 49 -9.86 2.09 0.25
CA CYS A 49 -9.18 0.81 0.41
C CYS A 49 -9.95 -0.20 1.28
N VAL A 50 -11.29 -0.14 1.26
CA VAL A 50 -12.18 -1.07 1.97
C VAL A 50 -12.51 -2.27 1.08
N THR A 51 -12.96 -2.01 -0.14
CA THR A 51 -13.31 -3.05 -1.13
C THR A 51 -12.51 -2.87 -2.43
N CYS A 52 -12.61 -3.86 -3.31
CA CYS A 52 -11.95 -3.85 -4.61
C CYS A 52 -12.96 -4.23 -5.67
N LEU A 53 -13.11 -3.41 -6.71
CA LEU A 53 -14.03 -3.69 -7.82
C LEU A 53 -13.50 -4.73 -8.83
N ALA A 54 -12.42 -5.43 -8.49
CA ALA A 54 -11.91 -6.51 -9.33
C ALA A 54 -12.93 -7.64 -9.40
N ILE A 55 -13.15 -8.19 -10.59
CA ILE A 55 -13.96 -9.38 -10.76
C ILE A 55 -13.18 -10.61 -10.27
N ASP A 56 -13.87 -11.54 -9.61
CA ASP A 56 -13.31 -12.84 -9.26
C ASP A 56 -13.04 -13.64 -10.53
N GLU A 57 -11.76 -13.75 -10.89
CA GLU A 57 -11.34 -14.38 -12.13
C GLU A 57 -11.40 -15.91 -12.03
N THR A 58 -12.29 -16.52 -12.80
CA THR A 58 -12.27 -17.97 -13.07
C THR A 58 -11.48 -18.24 -14.35
N GLN A 59 -10.96 -19.47 -14.49
CA GLN A 59 -10.24 -19.87 -15.71
C GLN A 59 -11.15 -19.80 -16.95
N ILE A 60 -12.43 -20.18 -16.80
CA ILE A 60 -13.46 -20.10 -17.85
C ILE A 60 -13.67 -18.66 -18.29
N LEU A 61 -13.93 -17.74 -17.35
CA LEU A 61 -14.11 -16.31 -17.65
C LEU A 61 -12.91 -15.77 -18.43
N ILE A 62 -11.69 -16.12 -18.03
CA ILE A 62 -10.47 -15.68 -18.70
C ILE A 62 -10.39 -16.20 -20.14
N GLU A 63 -10.65 -17.49 -20.36
CA GLU A 63 -10.57 -18.12 -21.68
C GLU A 63 -11.63 -17.55 -22.63
N GLU A 64 -12.88 -17.49 -22.18
CA GLU A 64 -13.99 -16.91 -22.94
C GLU A 64 -13.73 -15.44 -23.28
N SER A 65 -13.32 -14.64 -22.29
CA SER A 65 -13.08 -13.20 -22.52
C SER A 65 -11.92 -12.93 -23.48
N ILE A 66 -10.88 -13.77 -23.48
CA ILE A 66 -9.77 -13.64 -24.44
C ILE A 66 -10.24 -13.99 -25.86
N HIS A 67 -11.09 -15.01 -25.98
CA HIS A 67 -11.68 -15.41 -27.26
C HIS A 67 -12.62 -14.32 -27.80
N GLU A 68 -13.53 -13.82 -26.97
CA GLU A 68 -14.45 -12.74 -27.32
C GLU A 68 -13.72 -11.44 -27.66
N LEU A 69 -12.65 -11.12 -26.93
CA LEU A 69 -11.79 -9.98 -27.24
C LEU A 69 -11.19 -10.07 -28.65
N GLN A 70 -10.77 -11.27 -29.08
CA GLN A 70 -10.29 -11.47 -30.45
C GLN A 70 -11.39 -11.20 -31.46
N ILE A 71 -12.58 -11.78 -31.26
CA ILE A 71 -13.74 -11.59 -32.14
C ILE A 71 -14.11 -10.10 -32.25
N GLU A 72 -14.11 -9.38 -31.13
CA GLU A 72 -14.41 -7.95 -31.09
C GLU A 72 -13.41 -7.15 -31.92
N ILE A 73 -12.11 -7.42 -31.77
CA ILE A 73 -11.05 -6.74 -32.52
C ILE A 73 -11.15 -7.05 -34.02
N ASP A 74 -11.35 -8.31 -34.39
CA ASP A 74 -11.34 -8.73 -35.79
C ASP A 74 -12.57 -8.26 -36.55
N ASN A 75 -13.75 -8.45 -35.96
CA ASN A 75 -15.02 -8.37 -36.70
C ASN A 75 -15.77 -7.06 -36.50
N LYS A 76 -15.56 -6.35 -35.38
CA LYS A 76 -16.38 -5.17 -35.02
C LYS A 76 -15.63 -3.85 -35.08
N ILE A 77 -14.31 -3.86 -34.95
CA ILE A 77 -13.49 -2.64 -35.00
C ILE A 77 -12.89 -2.48 -36.41
N PRO A 78 -13.15 -1.36 -37.11
CA PRO A 78 -12.64 -1.14 -38.45
C PRO A 78 -11.11 -1.01 -38.46
N ASP A 79 -10.48 -1.37 -39.58
CA ASP A 79 -9.01 -1.36 -39.74
C ASP A 79 -8.38 0.00 -39.45
N THR A 80 -9.08 1.09 -39.75
CA THR A 80 -8.64 2.47 -39.45
C THR A 80 -8.45 2.73 -37.96
N GLY A 81 -9.12 1.96 -37.10
CA GLY A 81 -9.01 2.04 -35.63
C GLY A 81 -8.05 1.02 -35.00
N LYS A 82 -7.30 0.26 -35.81
CA LYS A 82 -6.38 -0.79 -35.33
C LYS A 82 -5.05 -0.85 -36.08
N THR A 83 -4.53 0.31 -36.52
CA THR A 83 -3.32 0.41 -37.36
C THR A 83 -2.10 -0.27 -36.74
N ALA A 84 -1.71 0.10 -35.51
CA ALA A 84 -0.56 -0.49 -34.84
C ALA A 84 -0.77 -1.98 -34.51
N TYR A 85 -2.01 -2.39 -34.23
CA TYR A 85 -2.34 -3.80 -34.07
C TYR A 85 -2.11 -4.58 -35.36
N LEU A 86 -2.64 -4.12 -36.51
CA LEU A 86 -2.42 -4.76 -37.81
C LEU A 86 -0.94 -4.79 -38.18
N GLN A 87 -0.18 -3.76 -37.84
CA GLN A 87 1.28 -3.75 -38.00
C GLN A 87 1.94 -4.85 -37.16
N SER A 88 1.54 -5.01 -35.89
CA SER A 88 2.06 -6.09 -35.02
C SER A 88 1.77 -7.48 -35.58
N GLN A 89 0.68 -7.65 -36.32
CA GLN A 89 0.32 -8.93 -36.94
C GLN A 89 1.23 -9.33 -38.11
N ARG A 90 1.99 -8.39 -38.69
CA ARG A 90 2.88 -8.64 -39.82
C ARG A 90 4.19 -9.32 -39.44
N THR A 91 4.60 -9.28 -38.16
CA THR A 91 5.85 -9.90 -37.69
C THR A 91 5.56 -11.04 -36.72
N VAL A 92 6.42 -12.06 -36.69
CA VAL A 92 6.27 -13.19 -35.74
C VAL A 92 6.37 -12.69 -34.31
N LYS A 93 7.34 -11.82 -34.02
CA LYS A 93 7.53 -11.24 -32.69
C LYS A 93 6.30 -10.44 -32.24
N GLY A 94 5.76 -9.60 -33.14
CA GLY A 94 4.58 -8.81 -32.84
C GLY A 94 3.35 -9.66 -32.55
N ARG A 95 3.10 -10.68 -33.38
CA ARG A 95 2.05 -11.67 -33.14
C ARG A 95 2.21 -12.35 -31.78
N THR A 96 3.42 -12.82 -31.45
CA THR A 96 3.66 -13.53 -30.19
C THR A 96 3.46 -12.62 -28.98
N PHE A 97 3.90 -11.37 -29.05
CA PHE A 97 3.83 -10.45 -27.92
C PHE A 97 2.41 -9.87 -27.71
N VAL A 98 1.85 -9.21 -28.72
CA VAL A 98 0.54 -8.53 -28.63
C VAL A 98 -0.61 -9.53 -28.45
N ASN A 99 -0.49 -10.73 -29.03
CA ASN A 99 -1.50 -11.77 -28.86
C ASN A 99 -1.25 -12.68 -27.63
N SER A 100 -0.20 -12.40 -26.84
CA SER A 100 0.03 -13.18 -25.62
C SER A 100 -1.13 -13.03 -24.63
N ARG A 101 -1.43 -14.12 -23.91
CA ARG A 101 -2.43 -14.15 -22.85
C ARG A 101 -2.22 -13.03 -21.83
N GLN A 102 -0.97 -12.80 -21.42
CA GLN A 102 -0.61 -11.79 -20.43
C GLN A 102 -0.87 -10.36 -20.93
N PHE A 103 -0.54 -10.07 -22.19
CA PHE A 103 -0.79 -8.76 -22.80
C PHE A 103 -2.29 -8.43 -22.82
N ARG A 104 -3.12 -9.37 -23.27
CA ARG A 104 -4.58 -9.16 -23.38
C ARG A 104 -5.28 -9.04 -22.04
N LEU A 105 -4.91 -9.89 -21.08
CA LEU A 105 -5.51 -9.90 -19.75
C LEU A 105 -5.35 -8.56 -19.02
N ARG A 106 -4.28 -7.83 -19.30
CA ARG A 106 -4.04 -6.50 -18.75
C ARG A 106 -5.16 -5.52 -19.10
N PHE A 107 -5.62 -5.52 -20.35
CA PHE A 107 -6.70 -4.64 -20.82
C PHE A 107 -8.10 -5.16 -20.45
N LEU A 108 -8.28 -6.49 -20.38
CA LEU A 108 -9.49 -7.10 -19.83
C LEU A 108 -9.69 -6.70 -18.36
N ARG A 109 -8.67 -6.92 -17.52
CA ARG A 109 -8.70 -6.53 -16.10
C ARG A 109 -8.89 -5.04 -15.89
N TYR A 110 -8.28 -4.20 -16.74
CA TYR A 110 -8.47 -2.75 -16.67
C TYR A 110 -9.95 -2.36 -16.75
N GLU A 111 -10.65 -2.90 -17.75
CA GLU A 111 -12.06 -2.57 -18.05
C GLU A 111 -13.04 -3.53 -17.37
N LEU A 112 -12.59 -4.25 -16.32
CA LEU A 112 -13.41 -5.21 -15.58
C LEU A 112 -14.12 -6.20 -16.52
N PHE A 113 -13.37 -6.75 -17.47
CA PHE A 113 -13.82 -7.71 -18.49
C PHE A 113 -14.93 -7.19 -19.42
N ASN A 114 -15.12 -5.87 -19.56
CA ASN A 114 -15.94 -5.32 -20.64
C ASN A 114 -15.21 -5.43 -21.99
N ILE A 115 -15.56 -6.45 -22.78
CA ILE A 115 -14.87 -6.82 -24.03
C ILE A 115 -14.71 -5.65 -25.00
N GLN A 116 -15.79 -4.91 -25.29
CA GLN A 116 -15.77 -3.79 -26.23
C GLN A 116 -14.83 -2.67 -25.75
N LYS A 117 -14.94 -2.26 -24.47
CA LYS A 117 -14.06 -1.23 -23.90
C LYS A 117 -12.61 -1.69 -23.86
N SER A 118 -12.36 -2.97 -23.53
CA SER A 118 -11.02 -3.57 -23.53
C SER A 118 -10.39 -3.53 -24.91
N ALA A 119 -11.13 -3.92 -25.95
CA ALA A 119 -10.66 -3.89 -27.33
C ALA A 119 -10.26 -2.48 -27.75
N ILE A 120 -11.17 -1.50 -27.58
CA ILE A 120 -10.91 -0.10 -27.92
C ILE A 120 -9.70 0.45 -27.15
N ARG A 121 -9.59 0.16 -25.85
CA ARG A 121 -8.47 0.63 -25.04
C ARG A 121 -7.16 0.03 -25.50
N MET A 122 -7.12 -1.27 -25.75
CA MET A 122 -5.92 -1.97 -26.19
C MET A 122 -5.40 -1.39 -27.51
N LEU A 123 -6.28 -1.17 -28.47
CA LEU A 123 -5.92 -0.63 -29.78
C LEU A 123 -5.42 0.82 -29.68
N LYS A 124 -6.14 1.68 -28.95
CA LYS A 124 -5.69 3.06 -28.69
C LYS A 124 -4.36 3.11 -27.96
N TRP A 125 -4.13 2.18 -27.02
CA TRP A 125 -2.85 2.07 -26.33
C TRP A 125 -1.72 1.68 -27.28
N LEU A 126 -1.94 0.70 -28.16
CA LEU A 126 -0.96 0.26 -29.15
C LEU A 126 -0.58 1.38 -30.11
N ASP A 127 -1.56 2.10 -30.67
CA ASP A 127 -1.31 3.23 -31.55
C ASP A 127 -0.49 4.30 -30.83
N LYS A 128 -0.90 4.68 -29.60
CA LYS A 128 -0.18 5.70 -28.83
C LYS A 128 1.23 5.25 -28.43
N ALA A 129 1.40 3.98 -28.06
CA ALA A 129 2.71 3.43 -27.74
C ALA A 129 3.61 3.45 -28.98
N CYS A 130 3.09 3.06 -30.14
CA CYS A 130 3.82 3.09 -31.40
C CYS A 130 4.22 4.52 -31.78
N ASP A 131 3.36 5.51 -31.59
CA ASP A 131 3.67 6.93 -31.83
C ASP A 131 4.83 7.43 -30.96
N LEU A 132 4.88 7.01 -29.69
CA LEU A 132 5.84 7.52 -28.70
C LEU A 132 7.18 6.79 -28.69
N PHE A 133 7.19 5.50 -29.04
CA PHE A 133 8.36 4.63 -28.92
C PHE A 133 8.75 3.95 -30.25
N GLY A 134 7.97 4.14 -31.31
CA GLY A 134 8.15 3.47 -32.59
C GLY A 134 7.63 2.03 -32.60
N ALA A 135 7.81 1.34 -33.73
CA ALA A 135 7.28 -0.01 -33.97
C ALA A 135 7.81 -1.08 -32.99
N VAL A 136 8.92 -0.82 -32.29
CA VAL A 136 9.56 -1.79 -31.40
C VAL A 136 8.67 -2.25 -30.25
N VAL A 137 7.76 -1.39 -29.78
CA VAL A 137 6.81 -1.71 -28.69
C VAL A 137 5.70 -2.66 -29.13
N LEU A 138 5.56 -2.87 -30.44
CA LEU A 138 4.65 -3.87 -30.98
C LEU A 138 5.25 -5.26 -30.91
N GLU A 139 6.57 -5.39 -30.72
CA GLU A 139 7.29 -6.67 -30.76
C GLU A 139 7.76 -7.15 -29.39
N ARG A 140 7.85 -6.26 -28.40
CA ARG A 140 8.33 -6.56 -27.05
C ARG A 140 7.87 -5.53 -26.02
N PRO A 141 7.99 -5.84 -24.71
CA PRO A 141 7.82 -4.84 -23.65
C PRO A 141 8.73 -3.61 -23.83
N ILE A 142 8.24 -2.45 -23.37
CA ILE A 142 9.02 -1.20 -23.25
C ILE A 142 10.13 -1.41 -22.22
N ARG A 143 11.35 -0.98 -22.56
CA ARG A 143 12.57 -1.10 -21.76
C ARG A 143 13.19 0.25 -21.48
N LEU A 144 13.57 0.48 -20.23
CA LEU A 144 14.17 1.73 -19.80
C LEU A 144 15.49 2.02 -20.55
N SER A 145 16.32 0.99 -20.73
CA SER A 145 17.65 1.12 -21.32
C SER A 145 17.65 1.35 -22.83
N ALA A 146 16.65 0.83 -23.55
CA ALA A 146 16.62 0.82 -25.02
C ALA A 146 15.65 1.84 -25.64
N ASP A 147 14.56 2.16 -24.95
CA ASP A 147 13.45 2.94 -25.53
C ASP A 147 13.40 4.40 -25.04
N PHE A 148 14.32 4.76 -24.14
CA PHE A 148 14.53 6.13 -23.66
C PHE A 148 15.92 6.62 -24.06
N THR A 149 15.97 7.81 -24.67
CA THR A 149 17.24 8.48 -24.93
C THR A 149 17.92 8.89 -23.62
N VAL A 150 19.21 9.21 -23.68
CA VAL A 150 19.97 9.65 -22.50
C VAL A 150 19.33 10.90 -21.88
N GLU A 151 18.82 11.81 -22.70
CA GLU A 151 18.14 13.06 -22.32
C GLU A 151 16.80 12.78 -21.65
N GLU A 152 16.01 11.85 -22.21
CA GLU A 152 14.75 11.43 -21.59
C GLU A 152 14.98 10.73 -20.25
N GLN A 153 16.03 9.90 -20.14
CA GLN A 153 16.40 9.27 -18.87
C GLN A 153 16.86 10.32 -17.84
N LYS A 154 17.55 11.39 -18.25
CA LYS A 154 17.89 12.52 -17.35
C LYS A 154 16.61 13.17 -16.81
N VAL A 155 15.58 13.38 -17.65
CA VAL A 155 14.27 13.87 -17.22
C VAL A 155 13.60 12.90 -16.25
N PHE A 156 13.60 11.60 -16.55
CA PHE A 156 13.00 10.58 -15.67
C PHE A 156 13.63 10.61 -14.27
N ARG A 157 14.97 10.75 -14.19
CA ARG A 157 15.71 10.87 -12.93
C ARG A 157 15.39 12.14 -12.12
N LYS A 158 14.73 13.14 -12.71
CA LYS A 158 14.22 14.30 -11.97
C LYS A 158 13.04 13.96 -11.06
N GLY A 159 12.42 12.79 -11.21
CA GLY A 159 11.45 12.27 -10.24
C GLY A 159 10.07 12.93 -10.30
N TYR A 160 9.66 13.49 -11.44
CA TYR A 160 8.32 14.06 -11.57
C TYR A 160 7.20 13.04 -11.47
N VAL A 161 7.48 11.81 -11.86
CA VAL A 161 6.60 10.65 -11.68
C VAL A 161 7.42 9.64 -10.89
N GLN A 162 6.98 9.32 -9.68
CA GLN A 162 7.65 8.35 -8.84
C GLN A 162 6.69 7.24 -8.45
N LEU A 163 7.15 6.01 -8.63
CA LEU A 163 6.49 4.84 -8.08
C LEU A 163 7.01 4.64 -6.65
N MET A 164 6.10 4.62 -5.67
CA MET A 164 6.49 4.48 -4.27
C MET A 164 7.06 3.07 -3.99
N PRO A 165 8.06 2.92 -3.10
CA PRO A 165 8.66 1.62 -2.79
C PRO A 165 7.75 0.74 -1.91
N VAL A 166 6.64 1.30 -1.43
CA VAL A 166 5.65 0.66 -0.57
C VAL A 166 4.29 0.69 -1.25
N ARG A 167 3.42 -0.24 -0.84
CA ARG A 167 2.01 -0.28 -1.27
C ARG A 167 1.13 0.48 -0.28
N ALA A 168 -0.05 0.90 -0.71
CA ALA A 168 -1.06 1.43 0.19
C ALA A 168 -1.49 0.35 1.22
N PHE A 169 -1.64 0.76 2.47
CA PHE A 169 -2.17 -0.08 3.54
C PHE A 169 -3.62 -0.49 3.24
N GLY A 170 -4.05 -1.65 3.77
CA GLY A 170 -5.37 -2.22 3.52
C GLY A 170 -5.41 -3.03 2.22
N THR A 171 -5.34 -2.36 1.06
CA THR A 171 -5.53 -3.05 -0.23
C THR A 171 -4.26 -3.60 -0.86
N GLY A 172 -3.09 -3.05 -0.54
CA GLY A 172 -1.83 -3.40 -1.20
C GLY A 172 -1.68 -2.80 -2.62
N ARG A 173 -2.44 -1.76 -2.97
CA ARG A 173 -2.31 -1.09 -4.27
C ARG A 173 -0.95 -0.39 -4.41
N ARG A 174 -0.40 -0.36 -5.63
CA ARG A 174 0.77 0.47 -5.94
C ARG A 174 0.35 1.93 -5.95
N VAL A 175 1.24 2.80 -5.48
CA VAL A 175 1.01 4.24 -5.39
C VAL A 175 1.98 4.97 -6.32
N VAL A 176 1.42 5.72 -7.26
CA VAL A 176 2.17 6.60 -8.16
C VAL A 176 2.01 8.03 -7.68
N CYS A 177 3.11 8.73 -7.48
CA CYS A 177 3.12 10.13 -7.09
C CYS A 177 3.63 11.00 -8.24
N CYS A 178 2.81 11.97 -8.65
CA CYS A 178 3.14 13.00 -9.63
C CYS A 178 3.42 14.33 -8.92
N LEU A 179 4.57 14.93 -9.22
CA LEU A 179 5.08 16.17 -8.63
C LEU A 179 5.39 17.21 -9.72
N PRO A 180 4.39 17.92 -10.26
CA PRO A 180 4.52 18.67 -11.51
C PRO A 180 5.06 20.12 -11.34
N TYR A 181 6.23 20.31 -10.71
CA TYR A 181 6.58 21.64 -10.15
C TYR A 181 8.04 22.10 -10.03
N ASP A 182 9.01 21.56 -10.76
CA ASP A 182 10.20 22.39 -11.02
C ASP A 182 10.00 23.20 -12.32
N GLU A 183 10.84 24.22 -12.54
CA GLU A 183 10.87 24.95 -13.83
C GLU A 183 11.12 23.98 -15.01
N GLY A 184 11.77 22.86 -14.72
CA GLY A 184 12.00 21.76 -15.65
C GLY A 184 10.72 21.08 -16.15
N TRP A 185 9.67 20.95 -15.33
CA TRP A 185 8.45 20.23 -15.72
C TRP A 185 7.75 20.93 -16.88
N TYR A 186 7.59 22.24 -16.76
CA TYR A 186 6.93 23.07 -17.76
C TYR A 186 7.75 23.24 -19.05
N THR A 187 9.07 23.09 -18.95
CA THR A 187 9.97 23.10 -20.11
C THR A 187 10.21 21.71 -20.69
N THR A 188 9.80 20.66 -20.00
CA THR A 188 9.93 19.28 -20.47
C THR A 188 8.86 19.00 -21.51
N SER A 189 9.28 18.40 -22.63
CA SER A 189 8.34 17.96 -23.66
C SER A 189 7.26 17.04 -23.07
N LYS A 190 6.01 17.38 -23.35
CA LYS A 190 4.82 16.60 -23.02
C LYS A 190 4.94 15.13 -23.45
N GLN A 191 5.60 14.86 -24.57
CA GLN A 191 5.84 13.50 -25.06
C GLN A 191 6.73 12.70 -24.11
N ILE A 192 7.76 13.31 -23.52
CA ILE A 192 8.67 12.63 -22.57
C ILE A 192 7.92 12.26 -21.29
N ILE A 193 7.08 13.16 -20.77
CA ILE A 193 6.24 12.87 -19.60
C ILE A 193 5.26 11.73 -19.90
N LEU A 194 4.64 11.73 -21.09
CA LEU A 194 3.77 10.64 -21.53
C LEU A 194 4.51 9.31 -21.65
N LYS A 195 5.74 9.29 -22.21
CA LYS A 195 6.59 8.09 -22.25
C LYS A 195 6.86 7.57 -20.84
N ILE A 196 7.22 8.45 -19.90
CA ILE A 196 7.47 8.11 -18.50
C ILE A 196 6.21 7.50 -17.85
N LEU A 197 5.04 8.12 -18.02
CA LEU A 197 3.77 7.63 -17.48
C LEU A 197 3.38 6.28 -18.07
N MET A 198 3.48 6.11 -19.38
CA MET A 198 3.16 4.85 -20.07
C MET A 198 4.11 3.73 -19.65
N TYR A 199 5.42 3.98 -19.59
CA TYR A 199 6.38 2.99 -19.09
C TYR A 199 6.12 2.64 -17.62
N THR A 200 5.88 3.64 -16.76
CA THR A 200 5.58 3.39 -15.33
C THR A 200 4.32 2.55 -15.17
N SER A 201 3.25 2.89 -15.90
CA SER A 201 2.03 2.08 -15.95
C SER A 201 2.29 0.68 -16.46
N TRP A 202 3.13 0.56 -17.49
CA TRP A 202 3.48 -0.72 -18.10
C TRP A 202 4.18 -1.63 -17.09
N VAL A 203 5.15 -1.10 -16.36
CA VAL A 203 5.87 -1.83 -15.30
C VAL A 203 4.92 -2.26 -14.18
N ILE A 204 4.05 -1.36 -13.70
CA ILE A 204 3.08 -1.71 -12.64
C ILE A 204 2.17 -2.85 -13.10
N GLY A 205 1.80 -2.86 -14.37
CA GLY A 205 0.99 -3.94 -14.96
C GLY A 205 1.72 -5.27 -15.08
N ASN A 206 3.01 -5.41 -14.74
CA ASN A 206 3.64 -6.73 -14.66
C ASN A 206 3.18 -7.51 -13.42
N ASP A 207 2.64 -6.80 -12.42
CA ASP A 207 2.05 -7.38 -11.23
C ASP A 207 0.55 -7.66 -11.44
N ILE A 208 0.15 -8.93 -11.35
CA ILE A 208 -1.25 -9.37 -11.45
C ILE A 208 -2.13 -8.74 -10.35
N ASP A 209 -1.61 -8.59 -9.13
CA ASP A 209 -2.37 -7.98 -8.03
C ASP A 209 -2.67 -6.51 -8.34
N SER A 210 -1.69 -5.80 -8.91
CA SER A 210 -1.88 -4.42 -9.38
C SER A 210 -2.86 -4.34 -10.56
N GLN A 211 -2.82 -5.27 -11.51
CA GLN A 211 -3.81 -5.31 -12.61
C GLN A 211 -5.24 -5.45 -12.08
N ARG A 212 -5.44 -6.34 -11.10
CA ARG A 212 -6.75 -6.60 -10.48
C ARG A 212 -7.21 -5.42 -9.63
N LYS A 213 -6.40 -5.03 -8.64
CA LYS A 213 -6.76 -4.03 -7.62
C LYS A 213 -6.65 -2.59 -8.11
N GLY A 214 -5.93 -2.38 -9.20
CA GLY A 214 -5.58 -1.07 -9.74
C GLY A 214 -4.52 -0.33 -8.93
N THR A 215 -4.41 0.97 -9.21
CA THR A 215 -3.38 1.86 -8.69
C THR A 215 -3.98 3.08 -8.01
N VAL A 216 -3.25 3.64 -7.06
CA VAL A 216 -3.56 4.95 -6.47
C VAL A 216 -2.65 5.99 -7.13
N LEU A 217 -3.23 7.02 -7.70
CA LEU A 217 -2.51 8.17 -8.25
C LEU A 217 -2.61 9.34 -7.27
N ILE A 218 -1.47 9.91 -6.91
CA ILE A 218 -1.40 11.12 -6.08
C ILE A 218 -0.75 12.20 -6.93
N SER A 219 -1.39 13.36 -7.06
CA SER A 219 -0.75 14.56 -7.59
C SER A 219 -0.61 15.57 -6.45
N MET A 220 0.62 15.84 -6.04
CA MET A 220 0.89 16.78 -4.94
C MET A 220 1.43 18.11 -5.46
N PHE A 221 0.85 19.18 -4.93
CA PHE A 221 1.13 20.55 -5.31
C PHE A 221 1.67 21.24 -4.07
N GLU A 222 2.89 21.75 -4.14
CA GLU A 222 3.55 22.39 -3.00
C GLU A 222 3.69 23.90 -3.30
N PRO A 223 3.29 24.79 -2.38
CA PRO A 223 3.34 26.23 -2.62
C PRO A 223 4.78 26.78 -2.76
N SER A 224 5.79 26.06 -2.26
CA SER A 224 7.19 26.49 -2.32
C SER A 224 7.79 26.48 -3.73
N PHE A 225 7.10 25.92 -4.71
CA PHE A 225 7.60 25.85 -6.07
C PHE A 225 7.26 27.11 -6.89
N PRO A 226 8.17 27.57 -7.76
CA PRO A 226 7.92 28.72 -8.62
C PRO A 226 6.67 28.52 -9.47
N GLN A 227 5.72 29.45 -9.37
CA GLN A 227 4.51 29.45 -10.18
C GLN A 227 4.75 30.32 -11.41
N LYS A 228 5.23 29.71 -12.50
CA LYS A 228 5.23 30.39 -13.81
C LYS A 228 3.95 30.01 -14.53
N PRO A 229 3.01 30.94 -14.76
CA PRO A 229 1.85 30.67 -15.60
C PRO A 229 2.36 30.35 -17.01
N THR A 230 2.26 29.09 -17.41
CA THR A 230 2.54 28.71 -18.79
C THR A 230 1.32 29.04 -19.64
N HIS A 231 1.53 29.75 -20.75
CA HIS A 231 0.49 30.00 -21.75
C HIS A 231 0.10 28.73 -22.53
N GLU A 232 0.87 27.65 -22.40
CA GLU A 232 0.52 26.40 -23.05
C GLU A 232 -0.77 25.82 -22.47
N ALA A 233 -1.72 25.54 -23.37
CA ALA A 233 -2.95 24.85 -23.01
C ALA A 233 -2.65 23.55 -22.26
N PRO A 234 -3.47 23.22 -21.25
CA PRO A 234 -3.38 21.93 -20.57
C PRO A 234 -3.47 20.81 -21.61
N LEU A 235 -2.76 19.74 -21.30
CA LEU A 235 -2.80 18.49 -22.03
C LEU A 235 -4.25 18.05 -22.35
N ARG A 236 -4.53 17.74 -23.62
CA ARG A 236 -5.90 17.44 -24.10
C ARG A 236 -6.49 16.19 -23.43
N PRO A 237 -7.62 16.25 -22.73
CA PRO A 237 -8.15 15.18 -21.86
C PRO A 237 -8.20 13.76 -22.46
N SER A 238 -8.46 13.63 -23.76
CA SER A 238 -8.65 12.34 -24.45
C SER A 238 -7.43 11.45 -24.52
N ASP A 239 -6.22 12.03 -24.50
CA ASP A 239 -5.00 11.30 -24.84
C ASP A 239 -4.24 10.78 -23.60
N HIS A 240 -4.68 11.14 -22.39
CA HIS A 240 -3.88 11.04 -21.16
C HIS A 240 -4.14 9.81 -20.30
N TRP A 241 -5.19 9.05 -20.61
CA TRP A 241 -5.62 7.94 -19.77
C TRP A 241 -5.42 6.58 -20.44
N LEU A 242 -4.41 6.47 -21.30
CA LEU A 242 -3.96 5.21 -21.89
C LEU A 242 -2.98 4.49 -20.95
N MET A 243 -3.39 4.35 -19.69
CA MET A 243 -2.70 3.53 -18.71
C MET A 243 -3.08 2.06 -18.95
N THR A 244 -2.19 1.15 -18.60
CA THR A 244 -2.45 -0.31 -18.71
C THR A 244 -2.93 -0.96 -17.43
N VAL A 245 -3.01 -0.19 -16.35
CA VAL A 245 -3.59 -0.60 -15.08
C VAL A 245 -4.58 0.46 -14.66
N ARG A 246 -5.76 0.05 -14.17
CA ARG A 246 -6.80 1.00 -13.77
C ARG A 246 -6.33 1.87 -12.62
N THR A 247 -6.81 3.10 -12.60
CA THR A 247 -6.62 4.00 -11.46
C THR A 247 -7.83 3.86 -10.56
N SER A 248 -7.65 3.25 -9.39
CA SER A 248 -8.73 2.99 -8.42
C SER A 248 -9.05 4.23 -7.60
N ALA A 249 -8.05 5.10 -7.40
CA ALA A 249 -8.23 6.38 -6.73
C ALA A 249 -7.26 7.43 -7.28
N MET A 250 -7.73 8.67 -7.41
CA MET A 250 -6.93 9.84 -7.76
C MET A 250 -7.03 10.88 -6.66
N HIS A 251 -5.91 11.22 -6.03
CA HIS A 251 -5.84 12.26 -5.00
C HIS A 251 -5.10 13.47 -5.55
N ILE A 252 -5.79 14.60 -5.66
CA ILE A 252 -5.16 15.88 -6.02
C ILE A 252 -5.04 16.71 -4.75
N CYS A 253 -3.82 16.92 -4.29
CA CYS A 253 -3.52 17.60 -3.03
C CYS A 253 -2.96 18.98 -3.31
N THR A 254 -3.70 20.03 -2.95
CA THR A 254 -3.35 21.42 -3.29
C THR A 254 -3.43 22.36 -2.11
N PRO A 255 -2.62 23.43 -2.08
CA PRO A 255 -2.81 24.55 -1.17
C PRO A 255 -4.13 25.28 -1.46
N ASP A 256 -4.64 25.99 -0.46
CA ASP A 256 -5.80 26.85 -0.67
C ASP A 256 -5.40 28.23 -1.17
N THR A 257 -5.11 28.35 -2.47
CA THR A 257 -4.90 29.64 -3.12
C THR A 257 -5.79 29.78 -4.36
N PRO A 258 -6.13 31.01 -4.80
CA PRO A 258 -6.91 31.23 -6.01
C PRO A 258 -6.33 30.54 -7.25
N PHE A 259 -5.01 30.53 -7.39
CA PHE A 259 -4.32 29.83 -8.49
C PHE A 259 -4.58 28.32 -8.45
N PHE A 260 -4.45 27.68 -7.29
CA PHE A 260 -4.67 26.24 -7.17
C PHE A 260 -6.15 25.85 -7.27
N ARG A 261 -7.08 26.71 -6.84
CA ARG A 261 -8.53 26.55 -7.07
C ARG A 261 -8.82 26.45 -8.57
N LEU A 262 -8.33 27.41 -9.35
CA LEU A 262 -8.48 27.39 -10.81
C LEU A 262 -7.84 26.15 -11.44
N ARG A 263 -6.65 25.76 -10.97
CA ARG A 263 -5.96 24.58 -11.48
C ARG A 263 -6.70 23.28 -11.19
N ARG A 264 -7.32 23.13 -10.02
CA ARG A 264 -8.19 21.97 -9.71
C ARG A 264 -9.38 21.89 -10.66
N ASN A 265 -9.98 23.03 -11.02
CA ASN A 265 -11.05 23.07 -12.01
C ASN A 265 -10.56 22.50 -13.35
N PHE A 266 -9.38 22.92 -13.83
CA PHE A 266 -8.79 22.39 -15.05
C PHE A 266 -8.51 20.88 -15.00
N PHE A 267 -7.92 20.39 -13.91
CA PHE A 267 -7.68 18.95 -13.77
C PHE A 267 -8.96 18.14 -13.72
N THR A 268 -9.96 18.62 -12.98
CA THR A 268 -11.27 17.98 -12.88
C THR A 268 -11.89 17.87 -14.28
N MET A 269 -11.86 18.95 -15.06
CA MET A 269 -12.31 18.91 -16.45
C MET A 269 -11.51 17.92 -17.30
N ALA A 270 -10.18 17.82 -17.10
CA ALA A 270 -9.30 16.98 -17.91
C ALA A 270 -9.28 15.49 -17.59
N ILE A 271 -9.72 15.06 -16.41
CA ILE A 271 -9.74 13.65 -16.00
C ILE A 271 -10.79 12.83 -16.77
N GLY A 272 -11.82 13.49 -17.31
CA GLY A 272 -12.95 12.85 -17.98
C GLY A 272 -13.95 12.24 -17.00
N SER A 273 -15.22 12.16 -17.40
CA SER A 273 -16.34 11.75 -16.53
C SER A 273 -16.13 10.37 -15.89
N ASN A 274 -15.65 9.38 -16.65
CA ASN A 274 -15.45 8.01 -16.17
C ASN A 274 -14.45 7.89 -15.01
N ASN A 275 -13.51 8.83 -14.87
CA ASN A 275 -12.49 8.82 -13.82
C ASN A 275 -12.76 9.83 -12.71
N ARG A 276 -13.64 10.82 -12.93
CA ARG A 276 -14.03 11.83 -11.93
C ARG A 276 -14.68 11.21 -10.70
N THR A 277 -15.39 10.10 -10.83
CA THR A 277 -15.97 9.35 -9.71
C THR A 277 -14.90 8.86 -8.71
N ARG A 278 -13.68 8.60 -9.22
CA ARG A 278 -12.50 8.16 -8.46
C ARG A 278 -11.59 9.30 -8.01
N LEU A 279 -11.94 10.54 -8.34
CA LEU A 279 -11.18 11.74 -7.99
C LEU A 279 -11.56 12.25 -6.59
N ARG A 280 -10.55 12.56 -5.79
CA ARG A 280 -10.67 13.27 -4.52
C ARG A 280 -9.75 14.49 -4.53
N LEU A 281 -10.35 15.65 -4.34
CA LEU A 281 -9.66 16.94 -4.25
C LEU A 281 -9.42 17.23 -2.76
N HIS A 282 -8.16 17.44 -2.39
CA HIS A 282 -7.75 17.73 -1.02
C HIS A 282 -7.14 19.12 -0.96
N ILE A 283 -7.54 19.88 0.05
CA ILE A 283 -7.12 21.26 0.26
C ILE A 283 -6.53 21.36 1.66
N GLY A 284 -5.35 21.97 1.79
CA GLY A 284 -4.72 22.20 3.08
C GLY A 284 -3.24 22.51 2.99
N THR A 285 -2.62 22.65 4.15
CA THR A 285 -1.17 22.72 4.31
C THR A 285 -0.52 21.38 3.97
N PRO A 286 0.80 21.35 3.68
CA PRO A 286 1.50 20.10 3.36
C PRO A 286 1.37 19.02 4.43
N ILE A 287 1.26 19.39 5.71
CA ILE A 287 1.10 18.44 6.82
C ILE A 287 -0.34 17.89 6.90
N GLU A 288 -1.36 18.75 6.76
CA GLU A 288 -2.76 18.33 6.74
C GLU A 288 -3.04 17.38 5.57
N LEU A 289 -2.53 17.71 4.38
CA LEU A 289 -2.68 16.88 3.19
C LEU A 289 -2.09 15.47 3.40
N ARG A 290 -0.98 15.34 4.12
CA ARG A 290 -0.43 14.03 4.49
C ARG A 290 -1.36 13.27 5.41
N TYR A 291 -1.84 13.89 6.49
CA TYR A 291 -2.78 13.23 7.40
C TYR A 291 -4.07 12.79 6.70
N ILE A 292 -4.59 13.61 5.78
CA ILE A 292 -5.73 13.25 4.95
C ILE A 292 -5.40 12.00 4.11
N LEU A 293 -4.26 11.96 3.42
CA LEU A 293 -3.85 10.80 2.62
C LEU A 293 -3.68 9.53 3.46
N GLN A 294 -3.29 9.65 4.73
CA GLN A 294 -3.17 8.51 5.65
C GLN A 294 -4.52 7.80 5.86
N VAL A 295 -5.63 8.53 5.87
CA VAL A 295 -6.99 7.96 5.99
C VAL A 295 -7.30 7.01 4.83
N TYR A 296 -6.73 7.24 3.66
CA TYR A 296 -6.86 6.38 2.47
C TYR A 296 -5.83 5.24 2.43
N GLY A 297 -5.12 5.00 3.53
CA GLY A 297 -4.08 3.97 3.63
C GLY A 297 -2.75 4.34 2.96
N ILE A 298 -2.54 5.60 2.57
CA ILE A 298 -1.31 6.00 1.90
C ILE A 298 -0.20 6.24 2.95
N PRO A 299 0.97 5.58 2.85
CA PRO A 299 2.06 5.73 3.81
C PRO A 299 2.76 7.09 3.66
N ILE A 300 2.44 8.02 4.56
CA ILE A 300 2.88 9.42 4.49
C ILE A 300 4.40 9.60 4.53
N ASP A 301 5.12 8.72 5.22
CA ASP A 301 6.60 8.79 5.32
C ASP A 301 7.28 8.49 3.98
N SER A 302 6.60 7.74 3.13
CA SER A 302 7.08 7.34 1.81
C SER A 302 6.68 8.33 0.70
N ILE A 303 5.95 9.40 1.02
CA ILE A 303 5.66 10.45 0.05
C ILE A 303 6.99 11.11 -0.36
N PRO A 304 7.28 11.23 -1.67
CA PRO A 304 8.57 11.67 -2.20
C PRO A 304 8.79 13.20 -2.12
N ILE A 305 8.28 13.84 -1.07
CA ILE A 305 8.50 15.26 -0.76
C ILE A 305 8.88 15.41 0.71
N THR A 306 9.79 16.31 1.04
CA THR A 306 10.09 16.70 2.42
C THR A 306 9.02 17.67 2.94
N TYR A 307 9.03 17.97 4.24
CA TYR A 307 8.17 19.01 4.82
C TYR A 307 8.52 20.42 4.32
N THR A 308 9.72 20.59 3.77
CA THR A 308 10.20 21.83 3.15
C THR A 308 9.89 21.93 1.66
N GLY A 309 9.09 20.99 1.13
CA GLY A 309 8.75 20.96 -0.30
C GLY A 309 9.85 20.41 -1.22
N LYS A 310 11.00 19.98 -0.69
CA LYS A 310 12.08 19.40 -1.52
C LYS A 310 11.71 17.99 -1.95
N MET A 311 11.88 17.70 -3.25
CA MET A 311 11.63 16.38 -3.79
C MET A 311 12.68 15.37 -3.30
N LYS A 312 12.23 14.22 -2.80
CA LYS A 312 13.10 13.09 -2.47
C LYS A 312 13.36 12.29 -3.75
N LEU A 313 14.61 12.24 -4.21
CA LEU A 313 14.99 11.52 -5.43
C LEU A 313 15.54 10.11 -5.18
N SER A 314 15.71 9.73 -3.91
CA SER A 314 16.24 8.40 -3.54
C SER A 314 15.36 7.28 -4.09
N PHE A 315 14.04 7.42 -4.01
CA PHE A 315 13.09 6.40 -4.46
C PHE A 315 13.13 6.19 -5.97
N VAL A 316 13.00 7.25 -6.78
CA VAL A 316 13.07 7.10 -8.25
C VAL A 316 14.44 6.57 -8.70
N ARG A 317 15.54 7.02 -8.08
CA ARG A 317 16.89 6.52 -8.43
C ARG A 317 17.06 5.04 -8.09
N GLN A 318 16.58 4.62 -6.92
CA GLN A 318 16.59 3.20 -6.54
C GLN A 318 15.71 2.38 -7.48
N TRP A 319 14.49 2.84 -7.77
CA TRP A 319 13.58 2.12 -8.64
C TRP A 319 14.10 1.98 -10.08
N LEU A 320 14.66 3.03 -10.67
CA LEU A 320 15.25 2.95 -12.02
C LEU A 320 16.42 1.95 -12.10
N ARG A 321 17.22 1.83 -11.04
CA ARG A 321 18.29 0.83 -10.97
C ARG A 321 17.75 -0.58 -10.85
N ILE A 322 16.78 -0.80 -9.95
CA ILE A 322 16.06 -2.08 -9.82
C ILE A 322 15.43 -2.46 -11.17
N ARG A 323 14.87 -1.50 -11.91
CA ARG A 323 14.31 -1.77 -13.24
C ARG A 323 15.33 -2.25 -14.25
N ASN A 324 16.50 -1.59 -14.33
CA ASN A 324 17.56 -2.06 -15.21
C ASN A 324 17.97 -3.50 -14.86
N MET A 325 18.11 -3.81 -13.57
CA MET A 325 18.45 -5.17 -13.12
C MET A 325 17.39 -6.21 -13.51
N ILE A 326 16.11 -5.89 -13.32
CA ILE A 326 15.00 -6.79 -13.70
C ILE A 326 14.99 -7.00 -15.22
N GLU A 327 15.10 -5.92 -16.00
CA GLU A 327 15.11 -6.01 -17.47
C GLU A 327 16.32 -6.79 -18.01
N ASP A 328 17.48 -6.67 -17.37
CA ASP A 328 18.67 -7.44 -17.72
C ASP A 328 18.52 -8.92 -17.34
N GLN A 329 17.92 -9.21 -16.18
CA GLN A 329 17.56 -10.58 -15.79
C GLN A 329 16.57 -11.21 -16.77
N GLU A 330 15.55 -10.47 -17.21
CA GLU A 330 14.59 -10.93 -18.24
C GLU A 330 15.30 -11.27 -19.56
N LYS A 331 16.33 -10.51 -19.97
CA LYS A 331 17.16 -10.84 -21.15
C LYS A 331 17.93 -12.14 -20.95
N LEU A 332 18.48 -12.36 -19.75
CA LEU A 332 19.21 -13.60 -19.42
C LEU A 332 18.29 -14.82 -19.42
N ILE A 333 17.09 -14.70 -18.83
CA ILE A 333 16.07 -15.77 -18.82
C ILE A 333 15.65 -16.10 -20.25
N ALA A 334 15.45 -15.09 -21.12
CA ALA A 334 15.14 -15.32 -22.53
C ALA A 334 16.25 -16.08 -23.29
N ASN A 335 17.48 -16.04 -22.78
CA ASN A 335 18.64 -16.80 -23.28
C ASN A 335 18.86 -18.12 -22.52
N ASN A 336 17.84 -18.63 -21.80
CA ASN A 336 17.85 -19.88 -21.03
C ASN A 336 18.84 -19.90 -19.83
N PHE A 337 19.23 -18.75 -19.29
CA PHE A 337 20.00 -18.70 -18.03
C PHE A 337 19.04 -18.67 -16.83
N SER A 338 19.14 -19.68 -15.96
CA SER A 338 18.41 -19.70 -14.69
C SER A 338 19.00 -18.69 -13.73
N THR A 339 18.16 -17.80 -13.22
CA THR A 339 18.51 -16.88 -12.13
C THR A 339 17.61 -17.19 -10.95
N ASN A 340 18.19 -17.70 -9.86
CA ASN A 340 17.42 -18.13 -8.70
C ASN A 340 16.84 -16.95 -7.89
N ASN A 341 17.30 -15.73 -8.15
CA ASN A 341 16.95 -14.55 -7.35
C ASN A 341 15.80 -13.79 -8.01
N ILE A 342 14.59 -13.89 -7.47
CA ILE A 342 13.46 -13.05 -7.90
C ILE A 342 13.53 -11.71 -7.18
N ILE A 343 13.82 -10.64 -7.92
CA ILE A 343 13.84 -9.27 -7.40
C ILE A 343 12.40 -8.79 -7.17
N VAL A 344 12.14 -8.21 -6.00
CA VAL A 344 10.83 -7.64 -5.63
C VAL A 344 10.95 -6.13 -5.51
N GLU A 345 10.20 -5.40 -6.34
CA GLU A 345 10.20 -3.93 -6.33
C GLU A 345 9.50 -3.34 -5.10
N ALA A 346 8.38 -3.95 -4.71
CA ALA A 346 7.56 -3.51 -3.59
C ALA A 346 6.87 -4.69 -2.92
N PRO A 347 7.21 -4.98 -1.66
CA PRO A 347 6.58 -6.05 -0.90
C PRO A 347 5.06 -5.89 -0.78
N TYR A 348 4.34 -7.01 -0.76
CA TYR A 348 2.93 -7.09 -0.41
C TYR A 348 2.73 -6.97 1.09
N PRO A 349 1.52 -6.60 1.56
CA PRO A 349 1.20 -6.57 2.99
C PRO A 349 1.51 -7.88 3.72
N ASN A 350 1.32 -9.04 3.08
CA ASN A 350 1.55 -10.35 3.70
C ASN A 350 3.02 -10.83 3.64
N ASP A 351 3.91 -10.10 2.96
CA ASP A 351 5.31 -10.46 2.88
C ASP A 351 6.02 -10.26 4.23
N ILE A 352 6.93 -11.19 4.55
CA ILE A 352 7.79 -11.15 5.71
C ILE A 352 9.10 -10.50 5.30
N LEU A 353 9.46 -9.41 5.95
CA LEU A 353 10.60 -8.58 5.57
C LEU A 353 11.76 -8.80 6.53
N PHE A 354 12.84 -9.39 6.02
CA PHE A 354 14.10 -9.54 6.72
C PHE A 354 15.08 -8.45 6.30
N LYS A 355 15.14 -7.39 7.11
CA LYS A 355 16.11 -6.30 7.00
C LYS A 355 16.75 -6.04 8.36
N GLN A 356 18.00 -5.57 8.37
CA GLN A 356 18.66 -5.12 9.58
C GLN A 356 18.00 -3.85 10.12
N GLY A 357 17.75 -3.80 11.43
CA GLY A 357 17.10 -2.69 12.13
C GLY A 357 15.58 -2.85 12.33
N ASP A 358 14.98 -1.90 13.06
CA ASP A 358 13.59 -2.03 13.54
C ASP A 358 12.52 -1.45 12.59
N SER A 359 12.93 -0.80 11.50
CA SER A 359 12.05 -0.04 10.59
C SER A 359 10.93 -0.85 9.92
N PHE A 360 11.02 -2.19 9.90
CA PHE A 360 10.02 -3.07 9.28
C PHE A 360 9.33 -3.98 10.30
N THR A 361 9.51 -3.73 11.59
CA THR A 361 8.79 -4.48 12.62
C THR A 361 7.28 -4.24 12.53
N SER A 362 6.84 -3.04 12.16
CA SER A 362 5.42 -2.70 11.95
C SER A 362 4.84 -3.15 10.61
N HIS A 363 5.62 -3.81 9.75
CA HIS A 363 5.07 -4.35 8.50
C HIS A 363 3.99 -5.42 8.79
N PRO A 364 2.83 -5.43 8.12
CA PRO A 364 1.73 -6.33 8.48
C PRO A 364 2.13 -7.82 8.45
N GLY A 365 2.88 -8.27 7.45
CA GLY A 365 3.38 -9.66 7.41
C GLY A 365 4.35 -10.00 8.53
N ASN A 366 5.12 -9.03 9.03
CA ASN A 366 5.99 -9.21 10.20
C ASN A 366 5.21 -9.22 11.52
N GLU A 367 4.08 -8.53 11.58
CA GLU A 367 3.14 -8.59 12.71
C GLU A 367 2.43 -9.94 12.76
N MET A 368 1.93 -10.41 11.62
CA MET A 368 1.33 -11.74 11.47
C MET A 368 2.30 -12.86 11.90
N LEU A 369 3.56 -12.79 11.44
CA LEU A 369 4.60 -13.73 11.87
C LEU A 369 4.80 -13.71 13.41
N ARG A 370 4.76 -12.55 14.06
CA ARG A 370 4.90 -12.48 15.53
C ARG A 370 3.73 -13.12 16.24
N THR A 371 2.50 -12.84 15.80
CA THR A 371 1.29 -13.46 16.35
C THR A 371 1.36 -14.98 16.22
N LEU A 372 1.83 -15.47 15.07
CA LEU A 372 1.98 -16.89 14.83
C LEU A 372 3.08 -17.53 15.71
N ILE A 373 4.22 -16.85 15.87
CA ILE A 373 5.27 -17.25 16.83
C ILE A 373 4.69 -17.33 18.24
N ASP A 374 3.95 -16.32 18.68
CA ASP A 374 3.39 -16.27 20.04
C ASP A 374 2.37 -17.40 20.26
N SER A 375 1.55 -17.72 19.25
CA SER A 375 0.62 -18.86 19.25
C SER A 375 1.35 -20.19 19.40
N LYS A 376 2.36 -20.46 18.57
CA LYS A 376 3.13 -21.71 18.61
C LYS A 376 3.99 -21.84 19.87
N VAL A 377 4.49 -20.72 20.41
CA VAL A 377 5.17 -20.68 21.72
C VAL A 377 4.21 -21.08 22.85
N LYS A 378 2.95 -20.62 22.80
CA LYS A 378 1.91 -21.01 23.77
C LYS A 378 1.62 -22.51 23.69
N GLN A 379 1.41 -23.04 22.47
CA GLN A 379 1.23 -24.48 22.23
C GLN A 379 2.39 -25.32 22.77
N LEU A 380 3.64 -24.89 22.53
CA LEU A 380 4.82 -25.58 23.04
C LEU A 380 4.87 -25.61 24.58
N TYR A 381 4.38 -24.56 25.24
CA TYR A 381 4.38 -24.45 26.68
C TYR A 381 3.33 -25.38 27.32
N GLU A 382 2.16 -25.52 26.69
CA GLU A 382 1.09 -26.42 27.12
C GLU A 382 1.45 -27.90 26.97
N MET A 383 2.37 -28.22 26.06
CA MET A 383 3.00 -29.53 25.98
C MET A 383 4.07 -29.70 27.08
N GLU A 384 3.66 -30.16 28.27
CA GLU A 384 4.61 -30.53 29.33
C GLU A 384 5.72 -31.46 28.80
N ASN A 385 6.97 -31.20 29.19
CA ASN A 385 8.16 -31.98 28.79
C ASN A 385 8.49 -32.01 27.28
N SER A 386 8.21 -30.93 26.54
CA SER A 386 8.57 -30.84 25.13
C SER A 386 10.07 -31.03 24.86
N LYS A 387 10.41 -32.00 23.99
CA LYS A 387 11.80 -32.25 23.52
C LYS A 387 12.29 -31.08 22.65
N PRO A 388 13.61 -30.75 22.63
CA PRO A 388 14.16 -29.72 21.75
C PRO A 388 13.81 -29.87 20.27
N SER A 389 13.62 -31.11 19.80
CA SER A 389 13.18 -31.41 18.43
C SER A 389 11.85 -30.75 18.06
N LYS A 390 10.92 -30.63 19.01
CA LYS A 390 9.61 -29.99 18.81
C LYS A 390 9.73 -28.49 18.49
N LYS A 391 10.78 -27.81 18.98
CA LYS A 391 10.99 -26.38 18.65
C LYS A 391 11.26 -26.17 17.18
N LYS A 392 12.09 -27.04 16.59
CA LYS A 392 12.43 -26.98 15.17
C LYS A 392 11.20 -27.29 14.31
N GLU A 393 10.42 -28.28 14.69
CA GLU A 393 9.16 -28.66 14.05
C GLU A 393 8.17 -27.49 14.01
N LEU A 394 7.92 -26.85 15.17
CA LEU A 394 7.03 -25.69 15.23
C LEU A 394 7.53 -24.51 14.39
N ILE A 395 8.84 -24.28 14.28
CA ILE A 395 9.36 -23.23 13.40
C ILE A 395 9.10 -23.57 11.92
N LEU A 396 9.22 -24.84 11.53
CA LEU A 396 8.89 -25.29 10.18
C LEU A 396 7.39 -25.14 9.90
N GLU A 397 6.53 -25.45 10.87
CA GLU A 397 5.09 -25.19 10.77
C GLU A 397 4.79 -23.70 10.61
N ILE A 398 5.47 -22.80 11.33
CA ILE A 398 5.31 -21.35 11.16
C ILE A 398 5.63 -20.94 9.71
N MET A 399 6.72 -21.48 9.16
CA MET A 399 7.13 -21.18 7.79
C MET A 399 6.11 -21.67 6.76
N ASP A 400 5.63 -22.90 6.95
CA ASP A 400 4.60 -23.53 6.12
C ASP A 400 3.28 -22.74 6.16
N GLU A 401 2.79 -22.42 7.35
CA GLU A 401 1.53 -21.69 7.55
C GLU A 401 1.60 -20.27 6.96
N MET A 402 2.73 -19.56 7.12
CA MET A 402 2.93 -18.26 6.47
C MET A 402 2.86 -18.36 4.95
N GLN A 403 3.45 -19.39 4.35
CA GLN A 403 3.51 -19.55 2.90
C GLN A 403 2.18 -20.02 2.31
N HIS A 404 1.54 -21.01 2.93
CA HIS A 404 0.41 -21.73 2.36
C HIS A 404 -0.94 -21.20 2.86
N THR A 405 -1.05 -20.82 4.13
CA THR A 405 -2.32 -20.28 4.69
C THR A 405 -2.44 -18.79 4.39
N TYR A 406 -1.36 -18.03 4.57
CA TYR A 406 -1.40 -16.57 4.45
C TYR A 406 -0.86 -16.03 3.11
N SER A 407 -0.40 -16.92 2.23
CA SER A 407 0.23 -16.54 0.95
C SER A 407 1.38 -15.53 1.13
N GLY A 408 2.07 -15.58 2.27
CA GLY A 408 3.18 -14.71 2.61
C GLY A 408 4.49 -15.20 2.00
N ARG A 409 5.30 -14.29 1.47
CA ARG A 409 6.65 -14.60 0.97
C ARG A 409 7.69 -14.09 1.95
N PHE A 410 8.79 -14.82 2.07
CA PHE A 410 9.94 -14.36 2.84
C PHE A 410 10.86 -13.55 1.95
N LEU A 411 11.03 -12.27 2.27
CA LEU A 411 11.87 -11.36 1.50
C LEU A 411 13.12 -10.99 2.30
N TYR A 412 14.26 -11.08 1.64
CA TYR A 412 15.55 -10.67 2.18
C TYR A 412 15.97 -9.33 1.58
N TRP A 413 16.42 -8.40 2.42
CA TRP A 413 17.01 -7.15 1.98
C TRP A 413 18.45 -7.41 1.52
N HIS A 414 18.60 -7.68 0.23
CA HIS A 414 19.89 -7.94 -0.37
C HIS A 414 20.63 -6.62 -0.60
N GLN A 415 21.90 -6.59 -0.20
CA GLN A 415 22.84 -5.52 -0.52
C GLN A 415 24.01 -6.15 -1.26
N CYS A 416 24.30 -5.63 -2.44
CA CYS A 416 25.43 -6.11 -3.22
C CYS A 416 26.73 -5.48 -2.73
N SER A 417 27.82 -6.23 -2.66
CA SER A 417 29.10 -5.73 -2.14
C SER A 417 29.67 -4.56 -2.96
N HIS A 418 29.36 -4.50 -4.25
CA HIS A 418 29.86 -3.48 -5.17
C HIS A 418 28.84 -2.37 -5.50
N MET A 419 27.63 -2.42 -4.92
CA MET A 419 26.62 -1.37 -5.08
C MET A 419 26.16 -0.86 -3.73
N SER A 420 26.01 0.46 -3.60
CA SER A 420 25.42 1.06 -2.39
C SER A 420 23.92 0.78 -2.25
N ASP A 421 23.32 0.18 -3.26
CA ASP A 421 21.89 -0.07 -3.33
C ASP A 421 21.50 -1.40 -2.72
N CYS A 422 20.24 -1.45 -2.33
CA CYS A 422 19.63 -2.64 -1.78
C CYS A 422 18.26 -2.86 -2.41
N TRP A 423 17.84 -4.11 -2.46
CA TRP A 423 16.54 -4.51 -2.99
C TRP A 423 16.03 -5.74 -2.27
N TRP A 424 14.75 -6.03 -2.44
CA TRP A 424 14.15 -7.23 -1.89
C TRP A 424 14.37 -8.41 -2.85
N VAL A 425 14.72 -9.57 -2.30
CA VAL A 425 14.81 -10.84 -3.03
C VAL A 425 13.91 -11.86 -2.33
N VAL A 426 13.16 -12.64 -3.10
CA VAL A 426 12.34 -13.74 -2.57
C VAL A 426 13.26 -14.88 -2.11
N LEU A 427 13.03 -15.41 -0.91
CA LEU A 427 13.63 -16.64 -0.40
C LEU A 427 12.69 -17.82 -0.68
N HIS A 428 13.16 -18.80 -1.45
CA HIS A 428 12.38 -19.96 -1.86
C HIS A 428 12.59 -21.14 -0.91
N ILE A 429 11.72 -21.25 0.11
CA ILE A 429 11.83 -22.30 1.14
C ILE A 429 11.74 -23.71 0.55
N ASN A 430 10.88 -23.90 -0.45
CA ASN A 430 10.65 -25.18 -1.11
C ASN A 430 11.58 -25.41 -2.32
N GLY A 431 12.60 -24.57 -2.49
CA GLY A 431 13.56 -24.69 -3.59
C GLY A 431 14.57 -25.82 -3.39
N ASN A 432 15.25 -26.22 -4.46
CA ASN A 432 16.29 -27.27 -4.44
C ASN A 432 17.46 -26.94 -3.50
N THR A 433 17.66 -25.66 -3.16
CA THR A 433 18.73 -25.21 -2.28
C THR A 433 18.20 -24.99 -0.86
N ASN A 434 18.62 -25.84 0.08
CA ASN A 434 18.39 -25.68 1.52
C ASN A 434 18.98 -24.38 2.10
N THR A 435 19.70 -23.58 1.29
CA THR A 435 20.26 -22.29 1.69
C THR A 435 19.19 -21.29 2.13
N ASP A 436 18.11 -21.12 1.35
CA ASP A 436 17.07 -20.13 1.64
C ASP A 436 16.28 -20.52 2.89
N GLN A 437 15.92 -21.79 3.02
CA GLN A 437 15.27 -22.33 4.21
C GLN A 437 16.12 -22.08 5.46
N LYS A 438 17.44 -22.34 5.40
CA LYS A 438 18.37 -22.04 6.51
C LYS A 438 18.41 -20.55 6.85
N ILE A 439 18.40 -19.66 5.85
CA ILE A 439 18.34 -18.22 6.07
C ILE A 439 17.05 -17.85 6.81
N VAL A 440 15.88 -18.27 6.31
CA VAL A 440 14.59 -17.98 6.94
C VAL A 440 14.57 -18.51 8.38
N PHE A 441 14.97 -19.78 8.57
CA PHE A 441 15.03 -20.41 9.89
C PHE A 441 15.90 -19.61 10.87
N SER A 442 17.10 -19.20 10.44
CA SER A 442 18.02 -18.39 11.26
C SER A 442 17.46 -17.02 11.68
N LYS A 443 16.49 -16.48 10.93
CA LYS A 443 15.82 -15.21 11.26
C LYS A 443 14.63 -15.40 12.21
N ILE A 444 13.91 -16.52 12.10
CA ILE A 444 12.74 -16.82 12.93
C ILE A 444 13.15 -17.40 14.28
N GLU A 445 14.12 -18.31 14.30
CA GLU A 445 14.52 -19.04 15.51
C GLU A 445 14.88 -18.11 16.71
N PRO A 446 15.69 -17.05 16.56
CA PRO A 446 16.01 -16.17 17.67
C PRO A 446 14.77 -15.46 18.23
N LYS A 447 13.82 -15.08 17.36
CA LYS A 447 12.55 -14.44 17.77
C LYS A 447 11.68 -15.43 18.54
N PHE A 448 11.57 -16.67 18.04
CA PHE A 448 10.85 -17.75 18.70
C PHE A 448 11.43 -18.04 20.09
N ARG A 449 12.76 -18.23 20.18
CA ARG A 449 13.46 -18.46 21.46
C ARG A 449 13.24 -17.31 22.44
N LYS A 450 13.35 -16.06 21.99
CA LYS A 450 13.12 -14.87 22.84
C LYS A 450 11.70 -14.86 23.42
N GLN A 451 10.69 -15.11 22.58
CA GLN A 451 9.29 -15.15 23.05
C GLN A 451 9.03 -16.32 23.99
N TYR A 452 9.61 -17.48 23.70
CA TYR A 452 9.55 -18.65 24.57
C TYR A 452 10.12 -18.37 25.96
N TYR A 453 11.31 -17.76 26.05
CA TYR A 453 11.90 -17.39 27.35
C TYR A 453 11.06 -16.36 28.10
N LYS A 454 10.50 -15.37 27.41
CA LYS A 454 9.58 -14.39 28.01
C LYS A 454 8.36 -15.08 28.61
N LYS A 455 7.77 -16.05 27.90
CA LYS A 455 6.62 -16.83 28.39
C LYS A 455 6.99 -17.70 29.60
N GLN A 456 8.15 -18.34 29.59
CA GLN A 456 8.65 -19.09 30.74
C GLN A 456 8.82 -18.21 31.99
N GLN A 457 9.39 -17.01 31.84
CA GLN A 457 9.54 -16.06 32.95
C GLN A 457 8.18 -15.62 33.50
N GLN A 458 7.22 -15.29 32.62
CA GLN A 458 5.86 -14.95 33.04
C GLN A 458 5.20 -16.07 33.84
N GLN A 459 5.33 -17.33 33.40
CA GLN A 459 4.74 -18.45 34.14
C GLN A 459 5.43 -18.69 35.49
N LYS A 460 6.75 -18.51 35.57
CA LYS A 460 7.47 -18.57 36.86
C LYS A 460 6.92 -17.54 37.83
N VAL A 461 6.71 -16.30 37.38
CA VAL A 461 6.12 -15.23 38.22
C VAL A 461 4.70 -15.61 38.67
N ILE A 462 3.85 -16.13 37.77
CA ILE A 462 2.50 -16.57 38.11
C ILE A 462 2.54 -17.72 39.13
N LYS A 463 3.42 -18.71 38.93
CA LYS A 463 3.57 -19.84 39.85
C LYS A 463 4.07 -19.40 41.23
N THR A 464 5.07 -18.52 41.27
CA THR A 464 5.56 -17.94 42.54
C THR A 464 4.46 -17.17 43.25
N ARG A 465 3.70 -16.34 42.53
CA ARG A 465 2.56 -15.61 43.10
C ARG A 465 1.51 -16.56 43.68
N TYR A 466 1.12 -17.59 42.95
CA TYR A 466 0.17 -18.60 43.42
C TYR A 466 0.68 -19.35 44.66
N ILE A 467 1.96 -19.74 44.69
CA ILE A 467 2.57 -20.39 45.86
C ILE A 467 2.54 -19.45 47.08
N ASN A 468 2.88 -18.18 46.90
CA ASN A 468 2.84 -17.19 47.98
C ASN A 468 1.40 -16.99 48.49
N GLU A 469 0.42 -16.86 47.59
CA GLU A 469 -1.00 -16.76 47.95
C GLU A 469 -1.48 -18.00 48.73
N GLN A 470 -1.05 -19.21 48.35
CA GLN A 470 -1.36 -20.43 49.10
C GLN A 470 -0.68 -20.46 50.47
N GLN A 471 0.57 -20.00 50.57
CA GLN A 471 1.28 -19.90 51.85
C GLN A 471 0.62 -18.89 52.79
N GLU A 472 0.17 -17.74 52.27
CA GLU A 472 -0.58 -16.73 53.03
C GLU A 472 -1.92 -17.28 53.55
N LEU A 473 -2.65 -18.05 52.72
CA LEU A 473 -3.88 -18.71 53.14
C LEU A 473 -3.65 -19.75 54.25
N ILE A 474 -2.58 -20.55 54.14
CA ILE A 474 -2.19 -21.52 55.16
C ILE A 474 -1.83 -20.79 56.48
N LEU A 475 -1.06 -19.71 56.41
CA LEU A 475 -0.72 -18.89 57.57
C LEU A 475 -1.97 -18.29 58.23
N HIS A 476 -2.91 -17.78 57.44
CA HIS A 476 -4.18 -17.27 57.96
C HIS A 476 -5.00 -18.36 58.66
N GLN A 477 -5.12 -19.55 58.07
CA GLN A 477 -5.84 -20.67 58.69
C GLN A 477 -5.21 -21.08 60.03
N ASN A 478 -3.88 -21.13 60.09
CA ASN A 478 -3.16 -21.45 61.33
C ASN A 478 -3.39 -20.38 62.42
N ASN A 479 -3.45 -19.10 62.06
CA ASN A 479 -3.75 -18.03 63.01
C ASN A 479 -5.18 -18.16 63.56
N MET A 480 -6.17 -18.45 62.71
CA MET A 480 -7.56 -18.64 63.18
C MET A 480 -7.72 -19.83 64.14
N VAL A 481 -6.99 -20.93 63.90
CA VAL A 481 -6.97 -22.08 64.82
C VAL A 481 -6.35 -21.67 66.17
N THR A 482 -5.29 -20.87 66.14
CA THR A 482 -4.60 -20.38 67.34
C THR A 482 -5.50 -19.45 68.17
N ASP A 483 -6.22 -18.53 67.52
CA ASP A 483 -7.15 -17.61 68.17
C ASP A 483 -8.37 -18.35 68.77
N ALA A 484 -8.88 -19.36 68.06
CA ALA A 484 -9.96 -20.22 68.57
C ALA A 484 -9.53 -21.01 69.82
N GLN A 485 -8.29 -21.53 69.84
CA GLN A 485 -7.73 -22.20 71.03
C GLN A 485 -7.56 -21.23 72.20
N LYS A 486 -7.10 -20.00 71.94
CA LYS A 486 -6.94 -18.97 72.98
C LYS A 486 -8.28 -18.55 73.59
N ASN A 487 -9.32 -18.37 72.78
CA ASN A 487 -10.66 -18.02 73.28
C ASN A 487 -11.31 -19.16 74.08
N ASN A 488 -11.05 -20.43 73.75
CA ASN A 488 -11.53 -21.57 74.56
C ASN A 488 -10.83 -21.68 75.92
N SER A 489 -9.61 -21.16 76.07
CA SER A 489 -8.89 -21.16 77.36
C SER A 489 -9.34 -20.08 78.35
N ILE A 490 -10.18 -19.14 77.93
CA ILE A 490 -10.62 -17.99 78.76
C ILE A 490 -12.01 -18.23 79.39
N ASN A 491 -12.75 -19.28 79.00
CA ASN A 491 -14.16 -19.46 79.40
C ASN A 491 -14.42 -20.46 80.55
N CYS A 492 -13.39 -20.79 81.34
CA CYS A 492 -13.51 -21.62 82.55
C CYS A 492 -12.83 -20.92 83.74
N GLY A 493 -13.49 -19.93 84.32
CA GLY A 493 -13.05 -19.31 85.57
C GLY A 493 -13.97 -18.17 86.00
N ASP A 494 -14.88 -18.52 86.93
CA ASP A 494 -15.56 -17.69 87.94
C ASP A 494 -16.21 -16.35 87.51
N GLY A 495 -17.48 -16.07 87.78
CA GLY A 495 -18.14 -16.27 89.07
C GLY A 495 -18.03 -15.00 89.92
N ASN A 496 -19.01 -14.09 89.74
CA ASN A 496 -19.44 -12.99 90.64
C ASN A 496 -18.47 -11.84 90.96
N ASN A 497 -18.83 -10.60 90.58
CA ASN A 497 -19.41 -9.62 91.54
C ASN A 497 -19.86 -8.30 90.87
N TYR A 498 -20.89 -7.71 91.48
CA TYR A 498 -21.29 -6.30 91.37
C TYR A 498 -20.12 -5.36 91.73
N ASP A 499 -19.94 -4.21 91.05
CA ASP A 499 -20.53 -2.93 91.49
C ASP A 499 -20.12 -1.75 90.59
N SER A 500 -20.92 -0.69 90.71
CA SER A 500 -20.82 0.67 90.17
C SER A 500 -19.41 1.31 90.15
N ASP A 501 -19.07 2.06 89.11
CA ASP A 501 -19.13 3.54 89.19
C ASP A 501 -18.80 4.29 87.88
N THR A 502 -19.62 5.31 87.68
CA THR A 502 -19.45 6.62 87.03
C THR A 502 -18.01 7.09 86.73
N THR A 503 -17.72 7.47 85.48
CA THR A 503 -17.04 8.75 85.18
C THR A 503 -17.17 9.20 83.72
N MET A 504 -17.30 10.52 83.58
CA MET A 504 -17.52 11.32 82.37
C MET A 504 -16.27 11.51 81.50
N ALA A 505 -16.53 12.03 80.29
CA ALA A 505 -15.69 12.94 79.49
C ALA A 505 -14.49 12.28 78.77
N THR A 506 -14.14 12.60 77.52
CA THR A 506 -14.43 13.78 76.69
C THR A 506 -14.09 13.46 75.24
N HIS A 507 -14.87 14.04 74.32
CA HIS A 507 -14.49 14.29 72.93
C HIS A 507 -13.09 14.90 72.83
N HIS A 508 -12.28 14.42 71.88
CA HIS A 508 -11.47 15.33 71.08
C HIS A 508 -11.10 14.70 69.73
N ASP A 509 -11.67 15.28 68.68
CA ASP A 509 -11.11 15.35 67.34
C ASP A 509 -9.70 15.95 67.41
N SER A 510 -8.76 15.32 66.71
CA SER A 510 -7.60 16.00 66.14
C SER A 510 -7.03 15.20 64.98
N SER A 511 -7.38 15.70 63.80
CA SER A 511 -6.50 15.89 62.64
C SER A 511 -5.00 15.77 62.97
N ASN A 512 -4.31 14.91 62.24
CA ASN A 512 -2.89 15.07 61.98
C ASN A 512 -2.64 14.92 60.49
N ASP A 513 -2.60 16.08 59.84
CA ASP A 513 -1.85 16.31 58.62
C ASP A 513 -0.40 15.86 58.84
N SER A 514 0.06 14.93 58.01
CA SER A 514 1.48 14.74 57.77
C SER A 514 1.72 14.82 56.27
N ASP A 515 2.27 15.98 55.89
CA ASP A 515 2.89 16.26 54.62
C ASP A 515 3.89 15.15 54.25
N VAL A 516 3.51 14.35 53.25
CA VAL A 516 4.45 13.55 52.47
C VAL A 516 4.56 14.21 51.11
N SER A 517 5.67 14.91 50.90
CA SER A 517 6.11 15.45 49.63
C SER A 517 6.35 14.32 48.62
N GLY A 518 5.28 13.96 47.92
CA GLY A 518 5.31 13.03 46.79
C GLY A 518 6.00 13.67 45.59
N ASN A 519 7.18 13.15 45.25
CA ASN A 519 7.80 13.34 43.94
C ASN A 519 6.83 12.87 42.83
N PHE A 520 6.18 13.82 42.17
CA PHE A 520 5.45 13.60 40.92
C PHE A 520 6.44 13.24 39.81
N LEU A 521 6.72 11.95 39.65
CA LEU A 521 7.16 11.42 38.37
C LEU A 521 6.03 11.63 37.37
N ARG A 522 6.24 12.55 36.43
CA ARG A 522 5.38 12.76 35.26
C ARG A 522 5.13 11.41 34.59
N ALA A 523 3.89 10.95 34.68
CA ALA A 523 3.41 9.87 33.83
C ALA A 523 3.59 10.30 32.36
N PRO A 524 4.12 9.43 31.47
CA PRO A 524 4.10 9.71 30.04
C PRO A 524 2.64 9.84 29.58
N PRO A 525 2.35 10.72 28.60
CA PRO A 525 0.99 10.89 28.10
C PRO A 525 0.44 9.54 27.60
N PRO A 526 -0.86 9.28 27.78
CA PRO A 526 -1.46 8.05 27.31
C PRO A 526 -1.27 7.95 25.80
N LYS A 527 -0.72 6.83 25.35
CA LYS A 527 -0.73 6.46 23.93
C LYS A 527 -2.19 6.51 23.47
N LEU A 528 -2.49 7.44 22.58
CA LEU A 528 -3.75 7.49 21.85
C LEU A 528 -3.88 6.18 21.07
N TYR A 529 -4.56 5.22 21.68
CA TYR A 529 -5.09 4.08 20.95
C TYR A 529 -6.09 4.65 19.96
N SER A 530 -5.77 4.48 18.67
CA SER A 530 -6.68 4.67 17.56
C SER A 530 -7.98 3.95 17.87
N ARG A 531 -9.00 4.71 18.29
CA ARG A 531 -10.37 4.24 18.29
C ARG A 531 -10.69 3.95 16.83
N ARG A 532 -10.93 2.67 16.53
CA ARG A 532 -11.65 2.26 15.32
C ARG A 532 -12.91 3.11 15.25
N PHE A 533 -12.95 4.04 14.30
CA PHE A 533 -14.21 4.58 13.82
C PHE A 533 -14.95 3.41 13.18
N LEU A 534 -16.00 2.95 13.87
CA LEU A 534 -17.07 2.23 13.23
C LEU A 534 -17.78 3.25 12.34
N VAL A 535 -17.74 2.99 11.04
CA VAL A 535 -18.54 3.67 10.02
C VAL A 535 -19.98 3.18 10.12
#